data_AF-T1C1M4-F1
#
_entry.id   AF-T1C1M4-F1
#
_cell.length_a   1.000
_cell.length_b   1.000
_cell.length_c   1.000
_cell.angle_alpha   90.00
_cell.angle_beta   90.00
_cell.angle_gamma   90.00
#
_symmetry.space_group_name_H-M   'P 1'
#
loop_
_entity.id
_entity.type
_entity.pdbx_description
1 polymer ?
#
loop_
_entity_poly.entity_id
_entity_poly.type
_entity_poly.pdbx_seq_one_letter_code
_entity_poly.pdbx_strand_id
1 'polypeptide(L)'
;DDLTGFINNPGGGQVPEISTRQIQTGVLLDNGQTVVLGGITDVTKSNTVTKVPLLGDIPGLGALFRNTSRINSKDELLIFVTPRILNDGLK
;
A
#
# COMPACT_ATOMS: atom_id res chain seq x y z
N ASP A 1 -2.88 11.53 -10.00
CA ASP A 1 -1.73 11.88 -10.83
C ASP A 1 -0.89 12.73 -9.93
N ASP A 2 0.20 12.14 -9.45
CA ASP A 2 0.84 12.60 -8.24
C ASP A 2 2.22 13.14 -8.64
N LEU A 3 2.51 14.38 -8.24
CA LEU A 3 3.80 15.01 -8.49
C LEU A 3 4.83 14.36 -7.55
N THR A 4 5.67 13.48 -8.11
CA THR A 4 6.63 12.68 -7.32
C THR A 4 8.03 13.29 -7.24
N GLY A 5 8.33 14.29 -8.08
CA GLY A 5 9.61 14.98 -8.09
C GLY A 5 9.72 15.99 -9.23
N PHE A 6 10.90 16.59 -9.37
CA PHE A 6 11.27 17.37 -10.54
C PHE A 6 12.61 16.84 -11.07
N ILE A 7 12.73 16.62 -12.38
CA ILE A 7 13.99 16.25 -13.02
C ILE A 7 14.64 17.47 -13.69
N ASN A 8 15.97 17.57 -13.57
CA ASN A 8 16.73 18.67 -14.15
C ASN A 8 16.92 18.44 -15.66
N ASN A 9 16.40 19.36 -16.48
CA ASN A 9 16.58 19.32 -17.93
C ASN A 9 17.98 19.87 -18.32
N PRO A 10 18.77 19.17 -19.15
CA PRO A 10 20.10 19.63 -19.57
C PRO A 10 20.14 21.00 -20.26
N GLY A 11 19.01 21.52 -20.75
CA GLY A 11 18.87 22.88 -21.31
C GLY A 11 18.53 23.98 -20.29
N GLY A 12 18.50 23.65 -18.99
CA GLY A 12 18.04 24.54 -17.93
C GLY A 12 16.54 24.40 -17.66
N GLY A 13 16.17 24.43 -16.37
CA GLY A 13 14.79 24.26 -15.91
C GLY A 13 14.53 22.90 -15.25
N GLN A 14 13.49 22.87 -14.43
CA GLN A 14 13.00 21.68 -13.73
C GLN A 14 11.65 21.30 -14.35
N VAL A 15 11.52 20.06 -14.84
CA VAL A 15 10.24 19.52 -15.34
C VAL A 15 9.65 18.58 -14.29
N PRO A 16 8.35 18.67 -14.00
CA PRO A 16 7.70 17.80 -13.01
C PRO A 16 7.74 16.34 -13.47
N GLU A 17 8.10 15.45 -12.56
CA GLU A 17 8.04 14.00 -12.72
C GLU A 17 6.65 13.52 -12.30
N ILE A 18 5.90 13.06 -13.31
CA ILE A 18 4.52 12.60 -13.17
C ILE A 18 4.52 11.08 -13.03
N SER A 19 4.08 10.57 -11.89
CA SER A 19 3.91 9.13 -11.66
C SER A 19 2.45 8.75 -11.85
N THR A 20 2.15 8.06 -12.94
CA THR A 20 0.81 7.54 -13.22
C THR A 20 0.68 6.11 -12.71
N ARG A 21 -0.26 5.85 -11.81
CA ARG A 21 -0.61 4.50 -11.34
C ARG A 21 -1.87 4.04 -12.08
N GLN A 22 -1.72 3.10 -13.02
CA GLN A 22 -2.84 2.54 -13.80
C GLN A 22 -2.91 1.01 -13.66
N ILE A 23 -4.13 0.49 -13.54
CA ILE A 23 -4.42 -0.96 -13.48
C ILE A 23 -5.41 -1.27 -14.60
N GLN A 24 -5.09 -2.25 -15.46
CA GLN A 24 -5.94 -2.74 -16.53
C GLN A 24 -6.26 -4.22 -16.29
N THR A 25 -7.55 -4.53 -16.12
CA THR A 25 -8.04 -5.91 -15.91
C THR A 25 -9.21 -6.19 -16.85
N GLY A 26 -9.26 -7.42 -17.39
CA GLY A 26 -10.37 -7.89 -18.23
C GLY A 26 -11.11 -8.99 -17.48
N VAL A 27 -12.41 -8.80 -17.23
CA VAL A 27 -13.28 -9.77 -16.57
C VAL A 27 -14.55 -10.02 -17.38
N LEU A 28 -14.98 -11.28 -17.43
CA LEU A 28 -16.18 -11.72 -18.13
C LEU A 28 -17.17 -12.21 -17.07
N LEU A 29 -18.33 -11.56 -16.99
CA LEU A 29 -19.29 -11.69 -15.91
C LEU A 29 -20.71 -11.75 -16.46
N ASP A 30 -21.57 -12.54 -15.83
CA ASP A 30 -23.00 -12.51 -16.14
C ASP A 30 -23.70 -11.35 -15.42
N ASN A 31 -24.87 -10.94 -15.92
CA ASN A 31 -25.68 -9.89 -15.32
C ASN A 31 -26.01 -10.20 -13.85
N GLY A 32 -25.65 -9.29 -12.94
CA GLY A 32 -25.91 -9.42 -11.51
C GLY A 32 -24.90 -10.27 -10.72
N GLN A 33 -23.89 -10.86 -11.36
CA GLN A 33 -22.81 -11.55 -10.64
C GLN A 33 -21.79 -10.56 -10.06
N THR A 34 -21.50 -10.65 -8.76
CA THR A 34 -20.43 -9.87 -8.13
C THR A 34 -19.10 -10.57 -8.30
N VAL A 35 -18.09 -9.86 -8.80
CA VAL A 35 -16.70 -10.35 -8.84
C VAL A 35 -15.80 -9.53 -7.93
N VAL A 36 -14.78 -10.19 -7.40
CA VAL A 36 -13.65 -9.55 -6.73
C VAL A 36 -12.56 -9.32 -7.78
N LEU A 37 -12.30 -8.06 -8.14
CA LEU A 37 -11.26 -7.73 -9.12
C LEU A 37 -9.85 -7.86 -8.55
N GLY A 38 -9.74 -7.84 -7.22
CA GLY A 38 -8.49 -7.89 -6.48
C GLY A 38 -8.47 -6.89 -5.33
N GLY A 39 -7.30 -6.76 -4.71
CA GLY A 39 -7.06 -5.87 -3.60
C GLY A 39 -5.60 -5.44 -3.51
N ILE A 40 -5.36 -4.26 -2.95
CA ILE A 40 -4.01 -3.82 -2.55
C ILE A 40 -3.82 -4.23 -1.09
N THR A 41 -2.71 -4.90 -0.79
CA THR A 41 -2.35 -5.31 0.56
C THR A 41 -1.03 -4.65 0.92
N ASP A 42 -1.07 -3.71 1.86
CA ASP A 42 0.11 -3.06 2.39
C ASP A 42 0.43 -3.63 3.79
N VAL A 43 1.66 -4.16 3.93
CA VAL A 43 2.14 -4.74 5.20
C VAL A 43 3.35 -3.95 5.67
N THR A 44 3.19 -3.22 6.77
CA THR A 44 4.28 -2.47 7.41
C THR A 44 4.70 -3.18 8.69
N LYS A 45 5.95 -3.66 8.72
CA LYS A 45 6.58 -4.26 9.91
C LYS A 45 7.72 -3.38 10.38
N SER A 46 7.62 -2.86 11.59
CA SER A 46 8.68 -2.10 12.24
C SER A 46 9.07 -2.77 13.56
N ASN A 47 10.37 -2.99 13.74
CA ASN A 47 10.95 -3.57 14.94
C ASN A 47 12.06 -2.65 15.44
N THR A 48 11.77 -1.91 16.50
CA THR A 48 12.69 -0.94 17.11
C THR A 48 13.17 -1.47 18.45
N VAL A 49 14.48 -1.61 18.61
CA VAL A 49 15.10 -2.01 19.88
C VAL A 49 15.90 -0.83 20.42
N THR A 50 15.45 -0.29 21.54
CA THR A 50 16.18 0.75 22.29
C THR A 50 16.84 0.07 23.48
N LYS A 51 18.17 0.16 23.61
CA LYS A 51 18.90 -0.49 24.71
C LYS A 51 19.95 0.44 25.31
N VAL A 52 20.23 0.27 26.60
CA VAL A 52 21.37 0.92 27.25
C VAL A 52 22.65 0.27 26.75
N PRO A 53 23.65 1.02 26.25
CA PRO A 53 24.96 0.47 25.88
C PRO A 53 25.59 -0.32 27.04
N LEU A 54 26.32 -1.40 26.74
CA LEU A 54 26.95 -2.34 27.68
C LEU A 54 25.97 -3.22 28.48
N LEU A 55 24.96 -2.65 29.13
CA LEU A 55 24.04 -3.41 30.01
C LEU A 55 22.95 -4.18 29.24
N GLY A 56 22.53 -3.68 28.06
CA GLY A 56 21.48 -4.30 27.25
C GLY A 56 21.87 -5.62 26.57
N ASP A 57 23.17 -5.92 26.52
CA ASP A 57 23.72 -7.12 25.85
C ASP A 57 24.11 -8.24 26.84
N ILE A 58 23.90 -8.03 28.14
CA ILE A 58 24.19 -9.05 29.17
C ILE A 58 23.21 -10.22 29.01
N PRO A 59 23.69 -11.46 28.79
CA PRO A 59 22.81 -12.63 28.74
C PRO A 59 22.10 -12.83 30.09
N GLY A 60 20.80 -13.15 30.04
CA GLY A 60 19.95 -13.29 31.23
C GLY A 60 19.36 -11.96 31.73
N LEU A 61 20.20 -10.94 31.99
CA LEU A 61 19.77 -9.67 32.63
C LEU A 61 19.50 -8.51 31.66
N GLY A 62 20.03 -8.55 30.43
CA GLY A 62 19.92 -7.47 29.45
C GLY A 62 18.49 -7.13 29.02
N ALA A 63 17.53 -8.01 29.30
CA ALA A 63 16.10 -7.76 29.08
C ALA A 63 15.55 -6.60 29.94
N LEU A 64 16.12 -6.32 31.11
CA LEU A 64 15.71 -5.22 32.00
C LEU A 64 16.21 -3.85 31.51
N PHE A 65 17.22 -3.83 30.64
CA PHE A 65 17.89 -2.62 30.14
C PHE A 65 17.64 -2.38 28.65
N ARG A 66 16.67 -3.09 28.06
CA ARG A 66 16.23 -2.91 26.68
C ARG A 66 14.71 -2.77 26.61
N ASN A 67 14.26 -1.91 25.72
CA ASN A 67 12.87 -1.78 25.30
C ASN A 67 12.76 -2.24 23.85
N THR A 68 11.81 -3.11 23.54
CA THR A 68 11.54 -3.58 22.17
C THR A 68 10.13 -3.15 21.79
N SER A 69 10.03 -2.26 20.81
CA SER A 69 8.78 -1.85 20.20
C SER A 69 8.57 -2.59 18.90
N ARG A 70 7.46 -3.31 18.78
CA ARG A 70 7.05 -4.01 17.57
C ARG A 70 5.76 -3.39 17.08
N ILE A 71 5.78 -2.83 15.87
CA ILE A 71 4.61 -2.29 15.20
C ILE A 71 4.36 -3.15 13.96
N ASN A 72 3.14 -3.67 13.86
CA ASN A 72 2.68 -4.45 12.72
C ASN A 72 1.37 -3.81 12.24
N SER A 73 1.41 -3.14 11.08
CA SER A 73 0.23 -2.59 10.43
C SER A 73 -0.09 -3.40 9.19
N LYS A 74 -1.37 -3.73 9.02
CA LYS A 74 -1.87 -4.48 7.87
C LYS A 74 -3.11 -3.75 7.34
N ASP A 75 -2.99 -3.21 6.14
CA ASP A 75 -4.06 -2.51 5.45
C ASP A 75 -4.49 -3.35 4.23
N GLU A 76 -5.77 -3.74 4.21
CA GLU A 76 -6.36 -4.56 3.16
C GLU A 76 -7.49 -3.79 2.48
N LEU A 77 -7.34 -3.52 1.18
CA LEU A 77 -8.41 -2.94 0.36
C LEU A 77 -8.93 -4.00 -0.61
N LEU A 78 -10.25 -4.19 -0.67
CA LEU A 78 -10.92 -5.08 -1.61
C LEU A 78 -11.86 -4.29 -2.53
N ILE A 79 -11.82 -4.58 -3.83
CA ILE A 79 -12.67 -3.93 -4.84
C ILE A 79 -13.65 -4.95 -5.41
N PHE A 80 -14.94 -4.67 -5.23
CA PHE A 80 -16.05 -5.48 -5.74
C PHE A 80 -16.76 -4.75 -6.87
N VAL A 81 -17.13 -5.49 -7.92
CA VAL A 81 -17.92 -4.97 -9.03
C VAL A 81 -19.07 -5.92 -9.34
N THR A 82 -20.27 -5.36 -9.48
CA THR A 82 -21.49 -6.08 -9.86
C THR A 82 -22.08 -5.40 -11.10
N PRO A 83 -21.99 -6.01 -12.30
CA PRO A 83 -22.57 -5.44 -13.50
C PRO A 83 -24.10 -5.60 -13.47
N ARG A 84 -24.81 -4.60 -13.99
CA ARG A 84 -26.27 -4.66 -14.18
C ARG A 84 -26.62 -4.24 -15.61
N ILE A 85 -27.22 -5.16 -16.36
CA ILE A 85 -27.76 -4.89 -17.70
C ILE A 85 -29.14 -4.25 -17.51
N LEU A 86 -29.27 -3.01 -17.96
CA LEU A 86 -30.55 -2.32 -18.06
C LEU A 86 -31.07 -2.50 -19.49
N ASN A 87 -32.20 -3.18 -19.63
CA ASN A 87 -32.95 -3.16 -20.88
C ASN A 87 -33.77 -1.87 -20.84
N ASP A 88 -33.32 -0.82 -21.53
CA ASP A 88 -34.14 0.37 -21.73
C ASP A 88 -35.24 0.03 -22.75
N GLY A 89 -36.30 -0.56 -22.22
CA GLY A 89 -37.52 -0.87 -22.91
C GLY A 89 -38.67 -0.27 -22.14
N LEU A 90 -39.30 0.75 -22.74
CA LEU A 90 -40.62 1.32 -22.45
C LEU A 90 -40.65 2.54 -21.51
N LYS A 91 -40.56 3.74 -22.11
CA LYS A 91 -41.76 4.53 -22.47
C LYS A 91 -41.55 5.28 -23.78
#